data_AF-A0A2M9T6A8-F1
#
_entry.id   AF-A0A2M9T6A8-F1
#
_cell.length_a   1.000
_cell.length_b   1.000
_cell.length_c   1.000
_cell.angle_alpha   90.00
_cell.angle_beta   90.00
_cell.angle_gamma   90.00
#
_symmetry.space_group_name_H-M   'P 1'
#
loop_
_entity.id
_entity.type
_entity.pdbx_description
1 polymer ?
#
loop_
_entity_poly.entity_id
_entity_poly.type
_entity_poly.pdbx_seq_one_letter_code
_entity_poly.pdbx_strand_id
1 'polypeptide(L)'
;MKNANDDRHLRLQQQIIHYRSEAASCRQQIKQLEAELEKEKMRSAYLKEKLREAETVNAEMYKKKIAALERQLLLYEIALEEAEHRVSGPQQTTGADPAASVLALFHYSVMIPTHLDEEEIVVIGDFIIRNSGTAPLHHPVVCLRISPPKAAVLSGKIALPQSGRAAQEGLADSGAEGWTFIQENWREKVRQNGEYWIAPLHGVPIEPGEERRFSQFEIAVRPSGNVRSLTVDGFVYGAELPKGAAAANRIAVQW
;
A
#
# COMPACT_ATOMS: atom_id res chain seq x y z
N MET A 1 -46.84 -30.40 -78.01
CA MET A 1 -45.97 -30.83 -76.89
C MET A 1 -44.56 -30.21 -76.94
N LYS A 2 -44.28 -29.13 -77.72
CA LYS A 2 -42.92 -28.55 -77.83
C LYS A 2 -42.60 -27.41 -76.83
N ASN A 3 -43.59 -26.68 -76.31
CA ASN A 3 -43.34 -25.49 -75.47
C ASN A 3 -42.86 -25.79 -74.03
N ALA A 4 -43.26 -26.92 -73.44
CA ALA A 4 -42.93 -27.22 -72.04
C ALA A 4 -41.44 -27.57 -71.82
N ASN A 5 -40.75 -28.03 -72.86
CA ASN A 5 -39.33 -28.41 -72.77
C ASN A 5 -38.41 -27.19 -72.88
N ASP A 6 -38.78 -26.21 -73.72
CA ASP A 6 -38.05 -24.95 -73.88
C ASP A 6 -38.16 -24.08 -72.61
N ASP A 7 -39.34 -24.05 -71.97
CA ASP A 7 -39.53 -23.36 -70.68
C ASP A 7 -38.71 -24.01 -69.55
N ARG A 8 -38.58 -25.34 -69.55
CA ARG A 8 -37.74 -26.06 -68.57
C ARG A 8 -36.26 -25.79 -68.79
N HIS A 9 -35.82 -25.75 -70.05
CA HIS A 9 -34.46 -25.39 -70.41
C HIS A 9 -34.12 -23.95 -70.00
N LEU A 10 -35.04 -23.01 -70.23
CA LEU A 10 -34.87 -21.61 -69.81
C LEU A 10 -34.76 -21.46 -68.29
N ARG A 11 -35.61 -22.15 -67.52
CA ARG A 11 -35.54 -22.14 -66.03
C ARG A 11 -34.22 -22.71 -65.51
N LEU A 12 -33.72 -23.79 -66.12
CA LEU A 12 -32.43 -24.38 -65.76
C LEU A 12 -31.27 -23.43 -66.08
N GLN A 13 -31.31 -22.73 -67.22
CA GLN A 13 -30.31 -21.71 -67.55
C GLN A 13 -30.32 -20.54 -66.55
N GLN A 14 -31.50 -20.07 -66.13
CA GLN A 14 -31.63 -19.03 -65.10
C GLN A 14 -31.06 -19.49 -63.75
N GLN A 15 -31.33 -20.73 -63.33
CA GLN A 15 -30.74 -21.31 -62.11
C GLN A 15 -29.22 -21.41 -62.20
N ILE A 16 -28.67 -21.82 -63.35
CA ILE A 16 -27.21 -21.88 -63.55
C ILE A 16 -26.59 -20.49 -63.44
N ILE A 17 -27.22 -19.46 -64.02
CA ILE A 17 -26.75 -18.08 -63.92
C ILE A 17 -26.78 -17.60 -62.46
N HIS A 18 -27.87 -17.88 -61.75
CA HIS A 18 -28.02 -17.54 -60.34
C HIS A 18 -26.95 -18.19 -59.45
N TYR A 19 -26.75 -19.50 -59.57
CA TYR A 19 -25.71 -20.18 -58.79
C TYR A 19 -24.30 -19.72 -59.16
N ARG A 20 -24.07 -19.30 -60.41
CA ARG A 20 -22.79 -18.71 -60.81
C ARG A 20 -22.56 -17.34 -60.16
N SER A 21 -23.59 -16.49 -60.07
CA SER A 21 -23.48 -15.20 -59.39
C SER A 21 -23.32 -15.37 -57.88
N GLU A 22 -24.05 -16.30 -57.27
CA GLU A 22 -23.89 -16.65 -55.85
C GLU A 22 -22.49 -17.18 -55.55
N ALA A 23 -21.97 -18.12 -56.35
CA ALA A 23 -20.61 -18.63 -56.18
C ALA A 23 -19.55 -17.53 -56.37
N ALA A 24 -19.78 -16.56 -57.26
CA ALA A 24 -18.90 -15.41 -57.41
C ALA A 24 -18.94 -14.49 -56.18
N SER A 25 -20.13 -14.24 -55.62
CA SER A 25 -20.31 -13.45 -54.40
C SER A 25 -19.62 -14.09 -53.19
N CYS A 26 -19.82 -15.40 -52.98
CA CYS A 26 -19.15 -16.16 -51.92
C CYS A 26 -17.62 -16.11 -52.07
N ARG A 27 -17.10 -16.25 -53.29
CA ARG A 27 -15.65 -16.12 -53.54
C ARG A 27 -15.12 -14.73 -53.18
N GLN A 28 -15.89 -13.68 -53.44
CA GLN A 28 -15.49 -12.32 -53.11
C GLN A 28 -15.53 -12.07 -51.59
N GLN A 29 -16.54 -12.58 -50.90
CA GLN A 29 -16.60 -12.53 -49.43
C GLN A 29 -15.44 -13.29 -48.78
N ILE A 30 -15.08 -14.47 -49.29
CA ILE A 30 -13.92 -15.23 -48.81
C ILE A 30 -12.64 -14.40 -48.95
N LYS A 31 -12.41 -13.78 -50.12
CA LYS A 31 -11.24 -12.91 -50.34
C LYS A 31 -11.21 -11.70 -49.39
N GLN A 32 -12.36 -11.11 -49.10
CA GLN A 32 -12.45 -9.99 -48.15
C GLN A 32 -12.10 -10.45 -46.73
N LEU A 33 -12.70 -11.56 -46.27
CA LEU A 33 -12.43 -12.14 -44.96
C LEU A 33 -10.97 -12.59 -44.80
N GLU A 34 -10.37 -13.15 -45.84
CA GLU A 34 -8.94 -13.51 -45.86
C GLU A 34 -8.06 -12.27 -45.69
N ALA A 35 -8.38 -11.18 -46.37
CA ALA A 35 -7.64 -9.92 -46.25
C ALA A 35 -7.80 -9.28 -44.87
N GLU A 36 -8.99 -9.35 -44.26
CA GLU A 36 -9.24 -8.88 -42.90
C GLU A 36 -8.50 -9.73 -41.86
N LEU A 37 -8.54 -11.05 -42.02
CA LEU A 37 -7.81 -11.98 -41.16
C LEU A 37 -6.32 -11.71 -41.19
N GLU A 38 -5.76 -11.44 -42.36
CA GLU A 38 -4.32 -11.16 -42.50
C GLU A 38 -3.93 -9.83 -41.83
N LYS A 39 -4.77 -8.79 -41.95
CA LYS A 39 -4.58 -7.53 -41.23
C LYS A 39 -4.61 -7.75 -39.71
N GLU A 40 -5.57 -8.54 -39.22
CA GLU A 40 -5.71 -8.80 -37.79
C GLU A 40 -4.54 -9.64 -37.25
N LYS A 41 -4.04 -10.61 -38.02
CA LYS A 41 -2.81 -11.35 -37.68
C LYS A 41 -1.61 -10.42 -37.55
N MET A 42 -1.42 -9.51 -38.51
CA MET A 42 -0.33 -8.53 -38.48
C MET A 42 -0.46 -7.60 -37.27
N ARG A 43 -1.68 -7.14 -36.95
CA ARG A 43 -1.96 -6.32 -35.76
C ARG A 43 -1.65 -7.08 -34.48
N SER A 44 -2.08 -8.34 -34.37
CA SER A 44 -1.81 -9.19 -33.21
C SER A 44 -0.31 -9.42 -33.02
N ALA A 45 0.43 -9.69 -34.10
CA ALA A 45 1.88 -9.86 -34.06
C ALA A 45 2.59 -8.57 -33.57
N TYR A 46 2.19 -7.41 -34.10
CA TYR A 46 2.73 -6.12 -33.67
C TYR A 46 2.48 -5.84 -32.18
N LEU A 47 1.26 -6.11 -31.70
CA LEU A 47 0.90 -5.90 -30.28
C LEU A 47 1.69 -6.84 -29.36
N LYS A 48 1.90 -8.10 -29.76
CA LYS A 48 2.72 -9.06 -29.01
C LYS A 48 4.16 -8.59 -28.90
N GLU A 49 4.75 -8.08 -29.97
CA GLU A 49 6.11 -7.56 -29.93
C GLU A 49 6.22 -6.32 -29.05
N LYS A 50 5.25 -5.39 -29.15
CA LYS A 50 5.20 -4.22 -28.27
C LYS A 50 5.05 -4.57 -26.80
N LEU A 51 4.26 -5.60 -26.48
CA LEU A 51 4.14 -6.11 -25.12
C LEU A 51 5.48 -6.66 -24.63
N ARG A 52 6.15 -7.46 -25.46
CA ARG A 52 7.47 -8.03 -25.14
C ARG A 52 8.53 -6.95 -24.91
N GLU A 53 8.56 -5.93 -25.76
CA GLU A 53 9.45 -4.76 -25.60
C GLU A 53 9.16 -4.02 -24.28
N ALA A 54 7.88 -3.75 -23.99
CA ALA A 54 7.50 -3.06 -22.75
C ALA A 54 7.83 -3.89 -21.50
N GLU A 55 7.58 -5.20 -21.52
CA GLU A 55 7.90 -6.11 -20.43
C GLU A 55 9.41 -6.21 -20.22
N THR A 56 10.20 -6.38 -21.28
CA THR A 56 11.66 -6.50 -21.18
C THR A 56 12.32 -5.21 -20.70
N VAL A 57 11.99 -4.06 -21.28
CA VAL A 57 12.56 -2.77 -20.91
C VAL A 57 12.19 -2.38 -19.48
N ASN A 58 10.91 -2.49 -19.11
CA ASN A 58 10.49 -2.15 -17.76
C ASN A 58 11.04 -3.14 -16.73
N ALA A 59 11.01 -4.45 -17.01
CA ALA A 59 11.56 -5.45 -16.11
C ALA A 59 13.07 -5.26 -15.92
N GLU A 60 13.82 -4.96 -16.97
CA GLU A 60 15.26 -4.65 -16.86
C GLU A 60 15.52 -3.38 -16.07
N MET A 61 14.72 -2.33 -16.28
CA MET A 61 14.85 -1.09 -15.53
C MET A 61 14.58 -1.31 -14.04
N TYR A 62 13.50 -2.03 -13.69
CA TYR A 62 13.20 -2.37 -12.31
C TYR A 62 14.24 -3.30 -11.69
N LYS A 63 14.73 -4.30 -12.42
CA LYS A 63 15.85 -5.16 -11.97
C LYS A 63 17.10 -4.35 -11.64
N LYS A 64 17.48 -3.40 -12.51
CA LYS A 64 18.61 -2.50 -12.26
C LYS A 64 18.39 -1.62 -11.03
N LYS A 65 17.17 -1.11 -10.85
CA LYS A 65 16.82 -0.28 -9.68
C LYS A 65 16.87 -1.08 -8.38
N ILE A 66 16.34 -2.30 -8.36
CA ILE A 66 16.42 -3.22 -7.22
C ILE A 66 17.89 -3.49 -6.87
N ALA A 67 18.71 -3.87 -7.85
CA ALA A 67 20.13 -4.13 -7.61
C ALA A 67 20.90 -2.90 -7.09
N ALA A 68 20.53 -1.69 -7.52
CA ALA A 68 21.12 -0.46 -7.00
C ALA A 68 20.73 -0.22 -5.53
N LEU A 69 19.46 -0.43 -5.17
CA LEU A 69 18.98 -0.31 -3.80
C LEU A 69 19.60 -1.37 -2.88
N GLU A 70 19.73 -2.62 -3.35
CA GLU A 70 20.41 -3.69 -2.62
C GLU A 70 21.87 -3.34 -2.32
N ARG A 71 22.59 -2.75 -3.29
CA ARG A 71 23.95 -2.25 -3.06
C ARG A 71 23.99 -1.13 -2.02
N GLN A 72 23.04 -0.19 -2.06
CA GLN A 72 22.97 0.87 -1.07
C GLN A 72 22.71 0.31 0.32
N LEU A 73 21.79 -0.64 0.47
CA LEU A 73 21.51 -1.32 1.74
C LEU A 73 22.76 -2.04 2.28
N LEU A 74 23.47 -2.77 1.43
CA LEU A 74 24.72 -3.44 1.83
C LEU A 74 25.79 -2.43 2.29
N LEU A 75 25.93 -1.30 1.59
CA LEU A 75 26.87 -0.26 2.01
C LEU A 75 26.49 0.34 3.36
N TYR A 76 25.19 0.57 3.61
CA TYR A 76 24.71 1.04 4.90
C TYR A 76 24.91 0.00 6.01
N GLU A 77 24.72 -1.29 5.72
CA GLU A 77 24.96 -2.39 6.66
C GLU A 77 26.44 -2.46 7.07
N ILE A 78 27.37 -2.41 6.10
CA ILE A 78 28.81 -2.36 6.38
C ILE A 78 29.18 -1.12 7.19
N ALA A 79 28.62 0.05 6.83
CA ALA A 79 28.87 1.28 7.58
C ALA A 79 28.37 1.20 9.03
N LEU A 80 27.24 0.52 9.25
CA LEU A 80 26.70 0.28 10.59
C LEU A 80 27.60 -0.69 11.38
N GLU A 81 28.04 -1.79 10.76
CA GLU A 81 28.96 -2.76 11.38
C GLU A 81 30.30 -2.12 11.74
N GLU A 82 30.87 -1.30 10.86
CA GLU A 82 32.08 -0.52 11.15
C GLU A 82 31.87 0.47 12.31
N ALA A 83 30.69 1.10 12.41
CA ALA A 83 30.36 1.98 13.52
C ALA A 83 30.24 1.20 14.83
N GLU A 84 29.58 0.03 14.83
CA GLU A 84 29.47 -0.85 15.99
C GLU A 84 30.84 -1.40 16.44
N HIS A 85 31.72 -1.74 15.50
CA HIS A 85 33.07 -2.20 15.78
C HIS A 85 33.99 -1.06 16.30
N ARG A 86 33.69 0.20 15.95
CA ARG A 86 34.36 1.38 16.55
C ARG A 86 33.85 1.69 17.96
N VAL A 87 32.62 1.32 18.28
CA VAL A 87 32.01 1.50 19.62
C VAL A 87 32.44 0.42 20.61
N SER A 88 32.96 -0.73 20.16
CA SER A 88 33.40 -1.86 21.00
C SER A 88 34.86 -1.79 21.50
N GLY A 89 35.48 -0.59 21.51
CA GLY A 89 36.62 -0.25 22.37
C GLY A 89 36.16 0.14 23.79
N PRO A 90 36.97 -0.06 24.84
CA PRO A 90 36.49 -0.40 26.18
C PRO A 90 35.62 0.69 26.82
N GLN A 91 34.32 0.44 26.94
CA GLN A 91 33.47 1.21 27.85
C GLN A 91 33.44 0.55 29.22
N GLN A 92 34.27 1.13 30.08
CA GLN A 92 34.07 1.17 31.52
C GLN A 92 32.65 1.65 31.84
N THR A 93 32.08 1.00 32.84
CA THR A 93 30.87 1.39 33.55
C THR A 93 30.97 2.81 34.11
N THR A 94 30.15 3.73 33.60
CA THR A 94 29.64 4.91 34.34
C THR A 94 28.30 5.32 33.71
N GLY A 95 27.29 5.60 34.53
CA GLY A 95 25.92 5.91 34.10
C GLY A 95 25.80 7.18 33.25
N ALA A 96 26.03 7.03 31.95
CA ALA A 96 25.71 8.01 30.92
C ALA A 96 24.38 7.64 30.29
N ASP A 97 23.46 8.61 30.23
CA ASP A 97 22.17 8.43 29.58
C ASP A 97 22.37 7.95 28.12
N PRO A 98 21.57 6.97 27.65
CA PRO A 98 21.72 6.45 26.30
C PRO A 98 21.62 7.55 25.25
N ALA A 99 22.53 7.53 24.27
CA ALA A 99 22.58 8.53 23.19
C ALA A 99 21.23 8.66 22.45
N ALA A 100 20.55 7.52 22.26
CA ALA A 100 19.21 7.45 21.69
C ALA A 100 18.26 6.77 22.67
N SER A 101 17.27 7.51 23.16
CA SER A 101 16.26 7.02 24.10
C SER A 101 14.95 7.73 23.85
N VAL A 102 13.86 6.97 23.76
CA VAL A 102 12.53 7.52 23.51
C VAL A 102 11.57 6.93 24.51
N LEU A 103 10.77 7.80 25.12
CA LEU A 103 9.61 7.43 25.91
C LEU A 103 8.37 7.66 25.05
N ALA A 104 7.67 6.57 24.72
CA ALA A 104 6.39 6.64 24.02
C ALA A 104 5.26 6.16 24.94
N LEU A 105 4.08 6.78 24.86
CA LEU A 105 2.92 6.37 25.66
C LEU A 105 1.60 6.69 24.96
N PHE A 106 0.59 5.89 25.27
CA PHE A 106 -0.80 6.14 24.94
C PHE A 106 -1.46 6.96 26.06
N HIS A 107 -2.04 8.10 25.70
CA HIS A 107 -2.93 8.86 26.55
C HIS A 107 -4.34 8.75 25.96
N TYR A 108 -5.22 7.95 26.57
CA TYR A 108 -6.49 7.58 25.95
C TYR A 108 -7.65 7.51 26.93
N SER A 109 -8.86 7.62 26.39
CA SER A 109 -10.13 7.38 27.05
C SER A 109 -10.92 6.34 26.28
N VAL A 110 -11.68 5.50 26.99
CA VAL A 110 -12.51 4.44 26.38
C VAL A 110 -13.97 4.74 26.64
N MET A 111 -14.77 4.78 25.58
CA MET A 111 -16.22 4.91 25.64
C MET A 111 -16.83 3.54 25.39
N ILE A 112 -17.41 2.96 26.45
CA ILE A 112 -18.07 1.66 26.39
C ILE A 112 -19.58 1.92 26.36
N PRO A 113 -20.29 1.57 25.27
CA PRO A 113 -21.73 1.76 25.18
C PRO A 113 -22.48 0.76 26.06
N THR A 114 -23.71 1.14 26.45
CA THR A 114 -24.59 0.29 27.28
C THR A 114 -25.09 -0.94 26.52
N HIS A 115 -25.25 -0.81 25.19
CA HIS A 115 -25.76 -1.86 24.30
C HIS A 115 -24.67 -2.30 23.32
N LEU A 116 -23.80 -3.22 23.78
CA LEU A 116 -22.66 -3.74 23.02
C LEU A 116 -23.04 -4.47 21.71
N ASP A 117 -24.29 -4.88 21.56
CA ASP A 117 -24.79 -5.59 20.36
C ASP A 117 -25.11 -4.63 19.20
N GLU A 118 -25.33 -3.35 19.49
CA GLU A 118 -25.78 -2.34 18.52
C GLU A 118 -24.70 -1.28 18.25
N GLU A 119 -23.95 -0.91 19.29
CA GLU A 119 -22.98 0.18 19.28
C GLU A 119 -21.53 -0.29 19.36
N GLU A 120 -20.62 0.57 18.91
CA GLU A 120 -19.19 0.29 18.88
C GLU A 120 -18.51 0.86 20.13
N ILE A 121 -17.54 0.14 20.68
CA ILE A 121 -16.66 0.69 21.70
C ILE A 121 -15.66 1.60 20.97
N VAL A 122 -15.53 2.82 21.46
CA VAL A 122 -14.65 3.83 20.85
C VAL A 122 -13.54 4.18 21.82
N VAL A 123 -12.29 4.03 21.38
CA VAL A 123 -11.12 4.53 22.10
C VAL A 123 -10.64 5.80 21.43
N ILE A 124 -10.61 6.91 22.18
CA ILE A 124 -10.10 8.19 21.69
C ILE A 124 -8.86 8.54 22.48
N GLY A 125 -7.77 8.90 21.80
CA GLY A 125 -6.54 9.24 22.50
C GLY A 125 -5.48 9.92 21.63
N ASP A 126 -4.35 10.13 22.28
CA ASP A 126 -3.13 10.65 21.70
C ASP A 126 -1.99 9.66 21.93
N PHE A 127 -1.13 9.52 20.94
CA PHE A 127 0.13 8.80 21.08
C PHE A 127 1.27 9.81 21.19
N ILE A 128 1.90 9.85 22.37
CA ILE A 128 2.90 10.84 22.73
C ILE A 128 4.27 10.19 22.63
N ILE A 129 5.20 10.86 21.94
CA ILE A 129 6.57 10.42 21.73
C ILE A 129 7.46 11.51 22.29
N ARG A 130 8.27 11.19 23.30
CA ARG A 130 9.22 12.11 23.90
C ARG A 130 10.64 11.61 23.70
N ASN A 131 11.50 12.46 23.16
CA ASN A 131 12.93 12.15 23.11
C ASN A 131 13.53 12.33 24.51
N SER A 132 13.88 11.22 25.15
CA SER A 132 14.55 11.17 26.45
C SER A 132 16.06 10.91 26.33
N GLY A 133 16.59 10.86 25.11
CA GLY A 133 18.00 10.69 24.82
C GLY A 133 18.76 12.02 24.82
N THR A 134 20.02 11.95 24.41
CA THR A 134 20.91 13.12 24.31
C THR A 134 21.17 13.56 22.88
N ALA A 135 20.69 12.80 21.87
CA ALA A 135 20.76 13.14 20.45
C ALA A 135 19.35 13.35 19.85
N PRO A 136 19.20 14.21 18.83
CA PRO A 136 17.93 14.37 18.11
C PRO A 136 17.51 13.08 17.40
N LEU A 137 16.20 12.80 17.42
CA LEU A 137 15.62 11.63 16.76
C LEU A 137 15.20 11.98 15.34
N HIS A 138 15.89 11.44 14.34
CA HIS A 138 15.60 11.67 12.94
C HIS A 138 14.66 10.62 12.36
N HIS A 139 13.81 11.06 11.42
CA HIS A 139 12.84 10.22 10.72
C HIS A 139 12.00 9.32 11.65
N PRO A 140 11.28 9.91 12.63
CA PRO A 140 10.45 9.12 13.53
C PRO A 140 9.33 8.39 12.77
N VAL A 141 9.17 7.12 13.08
CA VAL A 141 8.16 6.22 12.53
C VAL A 141 7.42 5.56 13.67
N VAL A 142 6.08 5.56 13.62
CA VAL A 142 5.23 4.91 14.60
C VAL A 142 4.56 3.69 13.98
N CYS A 143 4.60 2.58 14.71
CA CYS A 143 3.82 1.39 14.41
C CYS A 143 2.79 1.17 15.53
N LEU A 144 1.51 1.24 15.18
CA LEU A 144 0.40 0.86 16.06
C LEU A 144 -0.11 -0.51 15.63
N ARG A 145 -0.02 -1.50 16.50
CA ARG A 145 -0.41 -2.89 16.20
C ARG A 145 -1.68 -3.26 16.95
N ILE A 146 -2.73 -3.58 16.20
CA ILE A 146 -4.03 -4.02 16.72
C ILE A 146 -4.11 -5.55 16.67
N SER A 147 -4.43 -6.16 17.80
CA SER A 147 -4.66 -7.60 17.92
C SER A 147 -5.98 -7.89 18.65
N PRO A 148 -6.84 -8.78 18.10
CA PRO A 148 -6.67 -9.52 16.86
C PRO A 148 -6.80 -8.62 15.59
N PRO A 149 -6.14 -8.97 14.47
CA PRO A 149 -6.28 -8.19 13.23
C PRO A 149 -7.74 -8.08 12.81
N LYS A 150 -8.13 -6.93 12.25
CA LYS A 150 -9.50 -6.61 11.82
C LYS A 150 -10.54 -6.48 12.95
N ALA A 151 -10.14 -6.61 14.22
CA ALA A 151 -11.05 -6.36 15.34
C ALA A 151 -11.49 -4.89 15.41
N ALA A 152 -10.58 -3.98 15.06
CA ALA A 152 -10.83 -2.55 15.16
C ALA A 152 -10.25 -1.80 13.96
N VAL A 153 -10.80 -0.60 13.73
CA VAL A 153 -10.36 0.34 12.71
C VAL A 153 -9.75 1.56 13.39
N LEU A 154 -8.50 1.89 13.05
CA LEU A 154 -7.86 3.13 13.44
C LEU A 154 -8.25 4.24 12.46
N SER A 155 -8.75 5.34 13.01
CA SER A 155 -9.11 6.58 12.33
C SER A 155 -8.38 7.75 12.99
N GLY A 156 -8.20 8.85 12.26
CA GLY A 156 -7.53 10.04 12.75
C GLY A 156 -7.10 10.96 11.62
N LYS A 157 -6.35 12.01 11.96
CA LYS A 157 -5.80 12.97 10.98
C LYS A 157 -4.56 12.38 10.29
N ILE A 158 -4.76 11.32 9.49
CA ILE A 158 -3.71 10.64 8.73
C ILE A 158 -3.93 10.86 7.23
N ALA A 159 -2.98 11.53 6.57
CA ALA A 159 -2.96 11.74 5.14
C ALA A 159 -2.55 10.48 4.37
N LEU A 160 -3.11 10.30 3.17
CA LEU A 160 -2.70 9.24 2.27
C LEU A 160 -1.37 9.61 1.56
N PRO A 161 -0.52 8.63 1.22
CA PRO A 161 0.76 8.90 0.56
C PRO A 161 0.59 9.66 -0.78
N GLN A 162 -0.53 9.42 -1.47
CA GLN A 162 -0.83 9.99 -2.79
C GLN A 162 -1.83 11.15 -2.78
N SER A 163 -2.28 11.61 -1.60
CA SER A 163 -3.15 12.79 -1.56
C SER A 163 -2.35 14.03 -2.01
N GLY A 164 -2.90 14.83 -2.92
CA GLY A 164 -2.21 16.02 -3.45
C GLY A 164 -1.79 17.00 -2.35
N ARG A 165 -0.77 17.83 -2.61
CA ARG A 165 -0.17 18.76 -1.62
C ARG A 165 -1.19 19.58 -0.84
N ALA A 166 -2.24 20.08 -1.49
CA ALA A 166 -3.31 20.84 -0.84
C ALA A 166 -4.10 20.04 0.23
N ALA A 167 -4.27 18.73 0.04
CA ALA A 167 -4.94 17.86 1.01
C ALA A 167 -4.03 17.50 2.20
N GLN A 168 -2.71 17.44 1.97
CA GLN A 168 -1.71 17.26 3.02
C GLN A 168 -1.51 18.54 3.85
N GLU A 169 -1.48 19.70 3.18
CA GLU A 169 -1.39 21.02 3.80
C GLU A 169 -2.64 21.35 4.62
N GLY A 170 -3.84 21.07 4.12
CA GLY A 170 -5.08 21.29 4.88
C GLY A 170 -5.21 20.46 6.16
N LEU A 171 -4.49 19.34 6.28
CA LEU A 171 -4.41 18.56 7.51
C LEU A 171 -3.36 19.11 8.51
N ALA A 172 -2.35 19.82 8.00
CA ALA A 172 -1.30 20.46 8.79
C ALA A 172 -1.65 21.88 9.28
N ASP A 173 -2.51 22.60 8.55
CA ASP A 173 -2.86 24.01 8.80
C ASP A 173 -3.64 24.24 10.11
N SER A 174 -4.14 23.16 10.73
CA SER A 174 -4.89 23.21 11.99
C SER A 174 -4.00 23.36 13.25
N GLY A 175 -2.69 23.62 13.11
CA GLY A 175 -1.74 23.71 14.23
C GLY A 175 -1.40 22.37 14.88
N ALA A 176 -1.93 21.27 14.35
CA ALA A 176 -1.58 19.90 14.72
C ALA A 176 -0.65 19.31 13.65
N GLU A 177 0.34 18.55 14.08
CA GLU A 177 1.21 17.84 13.15
C GLU A 177 0.40 16.87 12.29
N GLY A 178 0.49 17.03 10.97
CA GLY A 178 -0.06 16.04 10.05
C GLY A 178 0.73 14.74 10.13
N TRP A 179 0.04 13.61 10.01
CA TRP A 179 0.65 12.29 9.93
C TRP A 179 0.34 11.66 8.58
N THR A 180 1.20 10.78 8.06
CA THR A 180 0.95 10.07 6.81
C THR A 180 1.31 8.60 6.92
N PHE A 181 0.62 7.75 6.15
CA PHE A 181 1.00 6.36 6.03
C PHE A 181 2.32 6.22 5.27
N ILE A 182 3.21 5.37 5.75
CA ILE A 182 4.53 5.17 5.11
C ILE A 182 4.41 4.34 3.83
N GLN A 183 3.35 3.54 3.72
CA GLN A 183 3.21 2.51 2.70
C GLN A 183 1.95 2.72 1.88
N GLU A 184 2.04 2.58 0.56
CA GLU A 184 0.89 2.67 -0.34
C GLU A 184 -0.15 1.56 -0.05
N ASN A 185 0.33 0.34 0.21
CA ASN A 185 -0.51 -0.82 0.51
C ASN A 185 -0.85 -0.96 2.02
N TRP A 186 -0.95 0.16 2.75
CA TRP A 186 -1.21 0.13 4.19
C TRP A 186 -2.45 -0.70 4.56
N ARG A 187 -3.50 -0.66 3.73
CA ARG A 187 -4.73 -1.45 3.93
C ARG A 187 -4.48 -2.95 3.95
N GLU A 188 -3.58 -3.43 3.10
CA GLU A 188 -3.25 -4.86 3.05
C GLU A 188 -2.47 -5.29 4.29
N LYS A 189 -1.51 -4.48 4.73
CA LYS A 189 -0.72 -4.77 5.95
C LYS A 189 -1.57 -4.73 7.22
N VAL A 190 -2.47 -3.75 7.34
CA VAL A 190 -3.44 -3.70 8.43
C VAL A 190 -4.33 -4.95 8.42
N ARG A 191 -4.78 -5.39 7.24
CA ARG A 191 -5.64 -6.57 7.11
C ARG A 191 -4.92 -7.88 7.45
N GLN A 192 -3.61 -7.97 7.20
CA GLN A 192 -2.79 -9.16 7.45
C GLN A 192 -2.28 -9.21 8.89
N ASN A 193 -1.66 -8.13 9.36
CA ASN A 193 -0.90 -8.11 10.61
C ASN A 193 -1.52 -7.20 11.69
N GLY A 194 -2.52 -6.39 11.33
CA GLY A 194 -3.10 -5.38 12.25
C GLY A 194 -2.19 -4.17 12.47
N GLU A 195 -1.17 -3.96 11.65
CA GLU A 195 -0.14 -2.93 11.86
C GLU A 195 -0.40 -1.66 11.03
N TYR A 196 -0.47 -0.53 11.71
CA TYR A 196 -0.57 0.80 11.14
C TYR A 196 0.78 1.49 11.24
N TRP A 197 1.42 1.73 10.10
CA TRP A 197 2.73 2.37 10.00
C TRP A 197 2.56 3.82 9.54
N ILE A 198 2.80 4.76 10.45
CA ILE A 198 2.63 6.20 10.21
C ILE A 198 3.91 6.97 10.54
N ALA A 199 4.13 8.10 9.87
CA ALA A 199 5.21 9.02 10.14
C ALA A 199 4.69 10.47 10.15
N PRO A 200 5.36 11.41 10.84
CA PRO A 200 5.06 12.82 10.74
C PRO A 200 5.20 13.30 9.29
N LEU A 201 4.28 14.16 8.85
CA LEU A 201 4.25 14.72 7.50
C LEU A 201 5.47 15.62 7.26
N HIS A 202 5.86 16.37 8.29
CA HIS A 202 7.07 17.18 8.28
C HIS A 202 8.16 16.39 8.99
N GLY A 203 9.23 16.03 8.26
CA GLY A 203 10.37 15.26 8.79
C GLY A 203 11.27 16.06 9.73
N VAL A 204 10.68 16.86 10.62
CA VAL A 204 11.41 17.61 11.64
C VAL A 204 11.92 16.61 12.69
N PRO A 205 13.23 16.62 13.02
CA PRO A 205 13.77 15.79 14.09
C PRO A 205 13.12 16.14 15.43
N ILE A 206 13.00 15.16 16.33
CA ILE A 206 12.58 15.40 17.71
C ILE A 206 13.82 15.72 18.53
N GLU A 207 14.00 16.97 18.94
CA GLU A 207 15.17 17.37 19.74
C GLU A 207 15.14 16.73 21.14
N PRO A 208 16.29 16.58 21.82
CA PRO A 208 16.36 16.09 23.19
C PRO A 208 15.41 16.87 24.13
N GLY A 209 14.52 16.15 24.80
CA GLY A 209 13.51 16.70 25.70
C GLY A 209 12.22 17.17 25.02
N GLU A 210 12.18 17.26 23.70
CA GLU A 210 10.98 17.61 22.91
C GLU A 210 10.01 16.42 22.85
N GLU A 211 8.73 16.73 22.67
CA GLU A 211 7.67 15.76 22.43
C GLU A 211 6.98 16.00 21.08
N ARG A 212 6.57 14.91 20.44
CA ARG A 212 5.71 14.89 19.26
C ARG A 212 4.47 14.06 19.56
N ARG A 213 3.34 14.45 18.96
CA ARG A 213 2.04 13.87 19.30
C ARG A 213 1.26 13.50 18.05
N PHE A 214 0.83 12.24 17.99
CA PHE A 214 -0.25 11.83 17.12
C PHE A 214 -1.57 11.99 17.88
N SER A 215 -2.18 13.15 17.71
CA SER A 215 -3.35 13.56 18.48
C SER A 215 -4.67 13.13 17.86
N GLN A 216 -5.69 12.91 18.69
CA GLN A 216 -7.07 12.63 18.30
C GLN A 216 -7.19 11.40 17.38
N PHE A 217 -6.46 10.34 17.71
CA PHE A 217 -6.73 9.05 17.08
C PHE A 217 -8.01 8.45 17.67
N GLU A 218 -8.72 7.71 16.85
CA GLU A 218 -9.92 6.98 17.21
C GLU A 218 -9.75 5.52 16.82
N ILE A 219 -10.04 4.59 17.74
CA ILE A 219 -10.07 3.16 17.47
C ILE A 219 -11.47 2.68 17.78
N ALA A 220 -12.22 2.37 16.72
CA ALA A 220 -13.57 1.84 16.82
C ALA A 220 -13.53 0.32 16.73
N VAL A 221 -14.11 -0.36 17.72
CA VAL A 221 -14.27 -1.82 17.74
C VAL A 221 -15.74 -2.17 17.88
N ARG A 222 -16.20 -3.05 16.99
CA ARG A 222 -17.54 -3.63 17.07
C ARG A 222 -17.47 -4.97 17.80
N PRO A 223 -18.06 -5.10 19.00
CA PRO A 223 -18.21 -6.39 19.66
C PRO A 223 -18.87 -7.36 18.69
N SER A 224 -18.18 -8.45 18.37
CA SER A 224 -18.69 -9.50 17.50
C SER A 224 -18.42 -10.84 18.17
N GLY A 225 -19.28 -11.84 17.97
CA GLY A 225 -19.34 -13.03 18.82
C GLY A 225 -18.02 -13.80 19.02
N ASN A 226 -17.04 -13.65 18.13
CA ASN A 226 -15.73 -14.30 18.21
C ASN A 226 -14.60 -13.41 18.78
N VAL A 227 -14.83 -12.10 18.96
CA VAL A 227 -13.84 -11.15 19.48
C VAL A 227 -14.37 -10.54 20.78
N ARG A 228 -13.70 -10.83 21.89
CA ARG A 228 -14.04 -10.34 23.25
C ARG A 228 -12.98 -9.44 23.86
N SER A 229 -11.91 -9.19 23.12
CA SER A 229 -10.80 -8.38 23.59
C SER A 229 -10.13 -7.67 22.44
N LEU A 230 -9.68 -6.45 22.71
CA LEU A 230 -8.86 -5.64 21.84
C LEU A 230 -7.58 -5.30 22.58
N THR A 231 -6.44 -5.48 21.90
CA THR A 231 -5.14 -4.99 22.37
C THR A 231 -4.49 -4.12 21.30
N VAL A 232 -3.91 -3.00 21.73
CA VAL A 232 -3.16 -2.08 20.87
C VAL A 232 -1.79 -1.86 21.49
N ASP A 233 -0.76 -2.33 20.78
CA ASP A 233 0.64 -2.07 21.12
C ASP A 233 1.16 -0.92 20.26
N GLY A 234 2.07 -0.11 20.81
CA GLY A 234 2.72 0.99 20.11
C GLY A 234 4.23 0.79 20.08
N PHE A 235 4.86 1.09 18.95
CA PHE A 235 6.30 1.07 18.78
C PHE A 235 6.76 2.32 18.03
N VAL A 236 7.91 2.86 18.42
CA VAL A 236 8.56 4.01 17.78
C VAL A 236 9.90 3.59 17.23
N TYR A 237 10.18 3.98 16.00
CA TYR A 237 11.45 3.76 15.29
C TYR A 237 12.01 5.10 14.86
N GLY A 238 13.32 5.16 14.64
CA GLY A 238 14.00 6.32 14.08
C GLY A 238 15.39 5.92 13.60
N ALA A 239 16.12 6.86 12.99
CA ALA A 239 17.47 6.59 12.48
C ALA A 239 18.42 6.12 13.58
N GLU A 240 18.31 6.72 14.77
CA GLU A 240 19.09 6.41 15.96
C GLU A 240 18.50 5.24 16.78
N LEU A 241 17.28 4.78 16.44
CA LEU A 241 16.56 3.69 17.10
C LEU A 241 16.11 2.61 16.10
N PRO A 242 17.06 1.90 15.45
CA PRO A 242 16.73 0.90 14.42
C PRO A 242 15.98 -0.32 14.98
N LYS A 243 16.22 -0.68 16.24
CA LYS A 243 15.54 -1.79 16.93
C LYS A 243 14.11 -1.43 17.37
N GLY A 244 13.76 -0.15 17.33
CA GLY A 244 12.52 0.39 17.85
C GLY A 244 12.44 0.40 19.38
N ALA A 245 11.57 1.25 19.91
CA ALA A 245 11.22 1.36 21.32
C ALA A 245 9.72 1.07 21.48
N ALA A 246 9.38 0.14 22.37
CA ALA A 246 7.98 -0.13 22.71
C ALA A 246 7.40 1.01 23.57
N ALA A 247 6.12 1.30 23.40
CA ALA A 247 5.40 2.22 24.27
C ALA A 247 5.37 1.71 25.72
N ALA A 248 5.43 2.64 26.67
CA ALA A 248 5.44 2.38 28.10
C ALA A 248 4.15 1.72 28.60
N ASN A 249 3.05 1.92 27.88
CA ASN A 249 1.76 1.28 28.13
C ASN A 249 1.17 0.73 26.83
N ARG A 250 0.14 -0.10 26.97
CA ARG A 250 -0.68 -0.65 25.88
C ARG A 250 -2.14 -0.38 26.16
N ILE A 251 -2.97 -0.30 25.13
CA ILE A 251 -4.43 -0.24 25.28
C ILE A 251 -4.93 -1.68 25.32
N ALA A 252 -5.67 -2.04 26.36
CA ALA A 252 -6.34 -3.33 26.46
C ALA A 252 -7.79 -3.10 26.89
N VAL A 253 -8.74 -3.56 26.07
CA VAL A 253 -10.17 -3.48 26.35
C VAL A 253 -10.75 -4.88 26.28
N GLN A 254 -11.52 -5.26 27.28
CA GLN A 254 -12.25 -6.53 27.36
C GLN A 254 -13.72 -6.23 27.60
N TRP A 255 -14.59 -6.99 26.95
CA TRP A 255 -16.04 -6.88 27.06
C TRP A 255 -16.71 -8.26 27.09
#